data_AF-A0A2W5KY51-F1
#
_entry.id   AF-A0A2W5KY51-F1
#
_cell.length_a   1.000
_cell.length_b   1.000
_cell.length_c   1.000
_cell.angle_alpha   90.00
_cell.angle_beta   90.00
_cell.angle_gamma   90.00
#
_symmetry.space_group_name_H-M   'P 1'
#
loop_
_entity.id
_entity.type
_entity.pdbx_description
1 polymer ?
#
loop_
_entity_poly.entity_id
_entity_poly.type
_entity_poly.pdbx_seq_one_letter_code
_entity_poly.pdbx_strand_id
1 'polypeptide(L)'
;MIDGRDGTEIWSDRYDGTVADAIGSRHIIGSHFVTGLCSALGIEGQAARARKMTTNRDAYALYLQGRDLSLRAVGDGMIAKGIELLEQGLAIDPDFAECWTALAEAHLYIAGFTTRLDRVHRAQYMADCARKAIELDPSQGHALAMLGVYEFVNGNAVAALDLGYEASRLAPDDMNVALRLGTFLLNLGRPGPALPYIERVVEADPVYGRNYAALCAAHLCLGQYEEAIAAGRRMADLGFPAPWLAVAYAASGDHDRAVETYYDLRTWLGTMIMRPPGMPPIDDAARDAYFAFAAKGVCSGDPEARAAYCTMIDALHQTMPDPYDNSIAFPAIWMGHAELVMKIYGEQTSVSNLFGLMTLWVDRDPINRTWRHPDFLSFASRAGYVDAWDKYGWPEHLPGLRGEK
;
A
#
# COMPACT_ATOMS: atom_id res chain seq x y z
N MET A 1 -6.25 -12.68 32.06
CA MET A 1 -7.42 -12.17 31.34
C MET A 1 -8.40 -11.62 32.37
N ILE A 2 -8.85 -10.39 32.17
CA ILE A 2 -9.77 -9.70 33.07
C ILE A 2 -11.08 -9.43 32.31
N ASP A 3 -12.23 -9.59 32.95
CA ASP A 3 -13.51 -9.15 32.41
C ASP A 3 -13.55 -7.62 32.37
N GLY A 4 -13.74 -7.04 31.18
CA GLY A 4 -13.79 -5.59 31.01
C GLY A 4 -15.01 -4.91 31.68
N ARG A 5 -16.04 -5.67 32.08
CA ARG A 5 -17.27 -5.12 32.68
C ARG A 5 -17.16 -4.90 34.18
N ASP A 6 -16.55 -5.85 34.89
CA ASP A 6 -16.50 -5.85 36.35
C ASP A 6 -15.08 -5.98 36.94
N GLY A 7 -14.06 -6.16 36.09
CA GLY A 7 -12.67 -6.23 36.52
C GLY A 7 -12.27 -7.58 37.14
N THR A 8 -13.11 -8.61 37.06
CA THR A 8 -12.80 -9.92 37.62
C THR A 8 -11.78 -10.68 36.76
N GLU A 9 -10.90 -11.46 37.40
CA GLU A 9 -10.00 -12.34 36.69
C GLU A 9 -10.74 -13.58 36.18
N ILE A 10 -10.76 -13.77 34.86
CA ILE A 10 -11.41 -14.93 34.20
C ILE A 10 -10.40 -16.06 33.99
N TRP A 11 -9.13 -15.73 33.76
CA TRP A 11 -8.08 -16.71 33.50
C TRP A 11 -6.70 -16.12 33.75
N SER A 12 -5.82 -16.89 34.38
CA SER A 12 -4.39 -16.58 34.50
C SER A 12 -3.58 -17.84 34.23
N ASP A 13 -2.36 -17.64 33.72
CA ASP A 13 -1.41 -18.72 33.45
C ASP A 13 0.01 -18.16 33.64
N ARG A 14 0.95 -19.04 33.97
CA ARG A 14 2.32 -18.69 34.29
C ARG A 14 3.28 -19.64 33.58
N TYR A 15 4.17 -19.08 32.79
CA TYR A 15 5.27 -19.82 32.18
C TYR A 15 6.55 -19.58 32.99
N ASP A 16 7.10 -20.63 33.58
CA ASP A 16 8.41 -20.59 34.25
C ASP A 16 9.49 -21.09 33.27
N GLY A 17 10.42 -20.21 32.89
CA GLY A 17 11.53 -20.53 31.97
C GLY A 17 12.43 -19.33 31.68
N THR A 18 13.55 -19.55 31.00
CA THR A 18 14.43 -18.44 30.56
C THR A 18 13.91 -17.81 29.26
N VAL A 19 14.38 -16.60 28.92
CA VAL A 19 14.07 -15.95 27.63
C VAL A 19 14.51 -16.80 26.43
N ALA A 20 15.60 -17.56 26.57
CA ALA A 20 16.07 -18.48 25.53
C ALA A 20 15.09 -19.65 25.34
N ASP A 21 14.59 -20.22 26.44
CA ASP A 21 13.56 -21.27 26.40
C ASP A 21 12.27 -20.74 25.77
N ALA A 22 11.89 -19.49 26.07
CA ALA A 22 10.71 -18.87 25.48
C ALA A 22 10.80 -18.79 23.95
N ILE A 23 11.96 -18.44 23.38
CA ILE A 23 12.17 -18.36 21.92
C ILE A 23 12.09 -19.73 21.25
N GLY A 24 12.69 -20.76 21.86
CA GLY A 24 12.63 -22.14 21.38
C GLY A 24 11.23 -22.78 21.53
N SER A 25 10.49 -22.41 22.57
CA SER A 25 9.18 -22.96 22.91
C SER A 25 7.99 -22.07 22.54
N ARG A 26 8.18 -21.03 21.70
CA ARG A 26 7.10 -20.10 21.28
C ARG A 26 5.84 -20.81 20.79
N HIS A 27 5.97 -21.86 19.98
CA HIS A 27 4.83 -22.60 19.46
C HIS A 27 4.06 -23.32 20.57
N ILE A 28 4.77 -23.84 21.58
CA ILE A 28 4.18 -24.50 22.76
C ILE A 28 3.45 -23.47 23.61
N ILE A 29 4.12 -22.35 23.92
CA ILE A 29 3.56 -21.26 24.72
C ILE A 29 2.30 -20.69 24.05
N GLY A 30 2.37 -20.42 22.74
CA GLY A 30 1.23 -19.91 21.96
C GLY A 30 0.07 -20.90 21.93
N SER A 31 0.34 -22.19 21.71
CA SER A 31 -0.71 -23.22 21.70
C SER A 31 -1.36 -23.40 23.07
N HIS A 32 -0.58 -23.37 24.15
CA HIS A 32 -1.08 -23.44 25.52
C HIS A 32 -1.95 -22.23 25.85
N PHE A 33 -1.49 -21.03 25.49
CA PHE A 33 -2.24 -19.79 25.66
C PHE A 33 -3.58 -19.82 24.93
N VAL A 34 -3.59 -20.20 23.64
CA VAL A 34 -4.83 -20.30 22.84
C VAL A 34 -5.79 -21.31 23.46
N THR A 35 -5.27 -22.49 23.83
CA THR A 35 -6.09 -23.54 24.45
C THR A 35 -6.72 -23.07 25.77
N GLY A 36 -5.92 -22.43 26.64
CA GLY A 36 -6.38 -21.87 27.90
C GLY A 36 -7.41 -20.76 27.70
N LEU A 37 -7.17 -19.86 26.75
CA LEU A 37 -8.08 -18.77 26.40
C LEU A 37 -9.41 -19.28 25.86
N CYS A 38 -9.38 -20.21 24.90
CA CYS A 38 -10.58 -20.83 24.33
C CYS A 38 -11.40 -21.54 25.41
N SER A 39 -10.74 -22.30 26.29
CA SER A 39 -11.41 -22.95 27.42
C SER A 39 -12.05 -21.96 28.38
N ALA A 40 -11.38 -20.85 28.68
CA ALA A 40 -11.89 -19.83 29.60
C ALA A 40 -13.09 -19.07 29.01
N LEU A 41 -13.14 -18.90 27.69
CA LEU A 41 -14.22 -18.22 26.97
C LEU A 41 -15.36 -19.17 26.54
N GLY A 42 -15.20 -20.48 26.72
CA GLY A 42 -16.17 -21.48 26.27
C GLY A 42 -16.34 -21.53 24.75
N ILE A 43 -15.30 -21.15 24.00
CA ILE A 43 -15.30 -21.14 22.53
C ILE A 43 -14.45 -22.28 22.00
N GLU A 44 -14.88 -22.85 20.88
CA GLU A 44 -14.02 -23.74 20.10
C GLU A 44 -13.01 -22.90 19.31
N GLY A 45 -11.73 -23.19 19.48
CA GLY A 45 -10.67 -22.56 18.71
C GLY A 45 -9.46 -23.49 18.64
N GLN A 46 -8.84 -23.57 17.47
CA GLN A 46 -7.55 -24.22 17.31
C GLN A 46 -6.49 -23.14 17.11
N ALA A 47 -5.32 -23.36 17.70
CA ALA A 47 -4.18 -22.52 17.41
C ALA A 47 -3.89 -22.60 15.91
N ALA A 48 -3.82 -21.43 15.25
CA ALA A 48 -3.40 -21.36 13.86
C ALA A 48 -2.03 -22.05 13.71
N ARG A 49 -1.77 -22.59 12.52
CA ARG A 49 -0.48 -23.23 12.24
C ARG A 49 0.64 -22.26 12.59
N ALA A 50 1.49 -22.65 13.54
CA ALA A 50 2.58 -21.81 13.99
C ALA A 50 3.55 -21.55 12.83
N ARG A 51 3.84 -20.28 12.58
CA ARG A 51 4.87 -19.87 11.62
C ARG A 51 6.22 -20.41 12.04
N LYS A 52 7.01 -20.89 11.07
CA LYS A 52 8.36 -21.40 11.33
C LYS A 52 9.30 -20.21 11.55
N MET A 53 9.61 -19.93 12.81
CA MET A 53 10.54 -18.86 13.20
C MET A 53 11.95 -19.40 13.47
N THR A 54 12.97 -18.55 13.35
CA THR A 54 14.33 -18.87 13.77
C THR A 54 14.40 -19.26 15.24
N THR A 55 15.27 -20.21 15.60
CA THR A 55 15.62 -20.53 17.00
C THR A 55 16.79 -19.70 17.51
N ASN A 56 17.48 -18.97 16.63
CA ASN A 56 18.58 -18.08 17.00
C ASN A 56 18.02 -16.77 17.56
N ARG A 57 18.36 -16.47 18.82
CA ARG A 57 17.88 -15.28 19.52
C ARG A 57 18.30 -13.98 18.84
N ASP A 58 19.53 -13.89 18.35
CA ASP A 58 20.10 -12.68 17.77
C ASP A 58 19.47 -12.39 16.41
N ALA A 59 19.33 -13.43 15.57
CA ALA A 59 18.60 -13.32 14.30
C ALA A 59 17.14 -12.90 14.53
N TYR A 60 16.49 -13.45 15.57
CA TYR A 60 15.11 -13.07 15.91
C TYR A 60 15.00 -11.61 16.37
N ALA A 61 15.93 -11.15 17.20
CA ALA A 61 15.96 -9.77 17.68
C ALA A 61 16.19 -8.77 16.54
N LEU A 62 17.09 -9.09 15.61
CA LEU A 62 17.35 -8.31 14.41
C LEU A 62 16.14 -8.27 13.48
N TYR A 63 15.47 -9.41 13.28
CA TYR A 63 14.22 -9.49 12.52
C TYR A 63 13.12 -8.58 13.07
N LEU A 64 12.89 -8.60 14.39
CA LEU A 64 11.86 -7.77 15.01
C LEU A 64 12.16 -6.27 14.87
N GLN A 65 13.41 -5.88 15.11
CA GLN A 65 13.85 -4.48 14.96
C GLN A 65 13.81 -4.03 13.49
N GLY A 66 14.28 -4.88 12.59
CA GLY A 66 14.28 -4.62 11.16
C GLY A 66 12.87 -4.39 10.62
N ARG A 67 11.94 -5.30 10.95
CA ARG A 67 10.53 -5.19 10.55
C ARG A 67 9.85 -3.93 11.10
N ASP A 68 10.07 -3.60 12.37
CA ASP A 68 9.50 -2.40 12.99
C ASP A 68 10.02 -1.12 12.31
N LEU A 69 11.33 -1.02 12.06
CA LEU A 69 11.92 0.12 11.36
C LEU A 69 11.47 0.23 9.89
N SER A 70 11.30 -0.91 9.19
CA SER A 70 10.83 -0.92 7.80
C SER A 70 9.38 -0.47 7.64
N LEU A 71 8.53 -0.69 8.66
CA LEU A 71 7.14 -0.20 8.67
C LEU A 71 7.04 1.31 8.95
N ARG A 72 8.07 1.91 9.53
CA ARG A 72 8.13 3.36 9.78
C ARG A 72 8.45 4.10 8.49
N ALA A 73 7.41 4.38 7.71
CA ALA A 73 7.50 5.21 6.51
C ALA A 73 7.85 6.69 6.82
N VAL A 74 7.61 7.14 8.05
CA VAL A 74 7.95 8.49 8.53
C VAL A 74 9.39 8.50 9.06
N GLY A 75 10.25 9.29 8.42
CA GLY A 75 11.59 9.61 8.93
C GLY A 75 12.72 9.06 8.06
N ASP A 76 13.70 9.94 7.80
CA ASP A 76 14.81 9.64 6.91
C ASP A 76 15.64 8.45 7.40
N GLY A 77 15.87 7.48 6.50
CA GLY A 77 16.79 6.36 6.72
C GLY A 77 16.25 5.20 7.56
N MET A 78 15.02 5.28 8.10
CA MET A 78 14.45 4.20 8.93
C MET A 78 14.31 2.89 8.14
N ILE A 79 13.72 2.95 6.95
CA ILE A 79 13.55 1.77 6.08
C ILE A 79 14.91 1.16 5.69
N ALA A 80 15.90 2.02 5.38
CA ALA A 80 17.25 1.57 5.02
C ALA A 80 17.94 0.87 6.19
N LYS A 81 17.78 1.39 7.42
CA LYS A 81 18.29 0.72 8.62
C LYS A 81 17.54 -0.59 8.88
N GLY A 82 16.24 -0.62 8.64
CA GLY A 82 15.44 -1.85 8.73
C GLY A 82 15.99 -2.96 7.82
N ILE A 83 16.28 -2.63 6.56
CA ILE A 83 16.93 -3.54 5.59
C ILE A 83 18.27 -4.04 6.12
N GLU A 84 19.14 -3.16 6.60
CA GLU A 84 20.45 -3.52 7.14
C GLU A 84 20.35 -4.52 8.30
N LEU A 85 19.38 -4.33 9.21
CA LEU A 85 19.16 -5.25 10.34
C LEU A 85 18.59 -6.60 9.87
N LEU A 86 17.69 -6.60 8.89
CA LEU A 86 17.16 -7.84 8.29
C LEU A 86 18.26 -8.63 7.59
N GLU A 87 19.14 -7.97 6.84
CA GLU A 87 20.31 -8.59 6.20
C GLU A 87 21.28 -9.17 7.24
N GLN A 88 21.53 -8.47 8.35
CA GLN A 88 22.33 -9.00 9.47
C GLN A 88 21.67 -10.23 10.10
N GLY A 89 20.35 -10.22 10.28
CA GLY A 89 19.60 -11.37 10.78
C GLY A 89 19.74 -12.59 9.86
N LEU A 90 19.67 -12.38 8.55
CA LEU A 90 19.86 -13.43 7.53
C LEU A 90 21.31 -13.90 7.39
N ALA A 91 22.29 -13.06 7.70
CA ALA A 91 23.69 -13.48 7.79
C ALA A 91 23.93 -14.46 8.94
N ILE A 92 23.12 -14.38 10.01
CA ILE A 92 23.16 -15.30 11.16
C ILE A 92 22.34 -16.56 10.87
N ASP A 93 21.14 -16.42 10.30
CA ASP A 93 20.25 -17.52 9.94
C ASP A 93 19.71 -17.36 8.51
N PRO A 94 20.40 -17.91 7.50
CA PRO A 94 19.99 -17.83 6.10
C PRO A 94 18.69 -18.56 5.78
N ASP A 95 18.23 -19.48 6.64
CA ASP A 95 17.03 -20.29 6.43
C ASP A 95 15.78 -19.69 7.10
N PHE A 96 15.88 -18.45 7.61
CA PHE A 96 14.80 -17.75 8.29
C PHE A 96 13.79 -17.13 7.30
N ALA A 97 12.86 -17.95 6.79
CA ALA A 97 11.85 -17.59 5.78
C ALA A 97 11.07 -16.29 6.08
N GLU A 98 10.68 -16.08 7.33
CA GLU A 98 9.96 -14.87 7.77
C GLU A 98 10.82 -13.61 7.66
N CYS A 99 12.13 -13.71 7.88
CA CYS A 99 13.05 -12.58 7.70
C CYS A 99 13.26 -12.25 6.23
N TRP A 100 13.31 -13.26 5.35
CA TRP A 100 13.27 -13.04 3.90
C TRP A 100 11.97 -12.36 3.45
N THR A 101 10.83 -12.73 4.04
CA THR A 101 9.53 -12.09 3.76
C THR A 101 9.53 -10.62 4.21
N ALA A 102 10.04 -10.34 5.41
CA ALA A 102 10.17 -8.96 5.90
C ALA A 102 11.16 -8.14 5.05
N LEU A 103 12.23 -8.75 4.54
CA LEU A 103 13.18 -8.07 3.65
C LEU A 103 12.55 -7.74 2.29
N ALA A 104 11.73 -8.65 1.74
CA ALA A 104 10.94 -8.37 0.54
C ALA A 104 10.02 -7.17 0.76
N GLU A 105 9.28 -7.15 1.87
CA GLU A 105 8.40 -6.03 2.22
C GLU A 105 9.18 -4.72 2.46
N ALA A 106 10.34 -4.77 3.09
CA ALA A 106 11.19 -3.60 3.25
C ALA A 106 11.66 -3.03 1.90
N HIS A 107 11.93 -3.89 0.91
CA HIS A 107 12.23 -3.47 -0.45
C HIS A 107 11.02 -2.90 -1.20
N LEU A 108 9.80 -3.35 -0.91
CA LEU A 108 8.57 -2.69 -1.36
C LEU A 108 8.50 -1.27 -0.81
N TYR A 109 8.69 -1.10 0.50
CA TYR A 109 8.61 0.21 1.14
C TYR A 109 9.71 1.16 0.68
N ILE A 110 10.95 0.69 0.55
CA ILE A 110 12.04 1.56 0.10
C ILE A 110 11.81 2.01 -1.36
N ALA A 111 11.24 1.16 -2.21
CA ALA A 111 10.89 1.52 -3.59
C ALA A 111 9.74 2.53 -3.66
N GLY A 112 8.78 2.45 -2.73
CA GLY A 112 7.63 3.34 -2.68
C GLY A 112 7.91 4.70 -2.01
N PHE A 113 8.82 4.75 -1.04
CA PHE A 113 8.99 5.90 -0.14
C PHE A 113 10.39 6.54 -0.16
N THR A 114 11.28 6.17 -1.09
CA THR A 114 12.60 6.82 -1.18
C THR A 114 12.90 7.42 -2.54
N THR A 115 13.79 8.42 -2.55
CA THR A 115 14.17 9.21 -3.72
C THR A 115 15.26 8.58 -4.59
N ARG A 116 15.53 7.28 -4.43
CA ARG A 116 16.63 6.63 -5.16
C ARG A 116 16.16 6.25 -6.56
N LEU A 117 17.00 6.49 -7.56
CA LEU A 117 16.74 6.17 -8.98
C LEU A 117 16.82 4.66 -9.28
N ASP A 118 17.29 3.83 -8.34
CA ASP A 118 17.48 2.38 -8.52
C ASP A 118 16.18 1.55 -8.43
N ARG A 119 15.00 2.20 -8.51
CA ARG A 119 13.68 1.61 -8.22
C ARG A 119 13.33 0.38 -9.06
N VAL A 120 13.78 0.32 -10.32
CA VAL A 120 13.56 -0.85 -11.20
C VAL A 120 14.20 -2.12 -10.62
N HIS A 121 15.40 -2.00 -10.05
CA HIS A 121 16.07 -3.14 -9.42
C HIS A 121 15.43 -3.52 -8.09
N ARG A 122 14.76 -2.59 -7.40
CA ARG A 122 14.11 -2.87 -6.10
C ARG A 122 12.95 -3.84 -6.21
N ALA A 123 12.16 -3.78 -7.30
CA ALA A 123 11.11 -4.75 -7.55
C ALA A 123 11.68 -6.17 -7.74
N GLN A 124 12.81 -6.30 -8.44
CA GLN A 124 13.50 -7.58 -8.60
C GLN A 124 14.05 -8.10 -7.26
N TYR A 125 14.74 -7.28 -6.47
CA TYR A 125 15.24 -7.67 -5.15
C TYR A 125 14.11 -8.11 -4.20
N MET A 126 12.99 -7.39 -4.19
CA MET A 126 11.78 -7.79 -3.47
C MET A 126 11.31 -9.19 -3.90
N ALA A 127 11.23 -9.43 -5.22
CA ALA A 127 10.79 -10.72 -5.74
C ALA A 127 11.78 -11.85 -5.42
N ASP A 128 13.08 -11.60 -5.46
CA ASP A 128 14.11 -12.60 -5.12
C ASP A 128 14.03 -13.00 -3.65
N CYS A 129 13.86 -12.02 -2.75
CA CYS A 129 13.65 -12.28 -1.33
C CYS A 129 12.37 -13.09 -1.08
N ALA A 130 11.27 -12.73 -1.76
CA ALA A 130 10.01 -13.45 -1.67
C ALA A 130 10.11 -14.90 -2.19
N ARG A 131 10.80 -15.13 -3.32
CA ARG A 131 11.09 -16.47 -3.83
C ARG A 131 11.89 -17.29 -2.82
N LYS A 132 12.91 -16.68 -2.20
CA LYS A 132 13.71 -17.37 -1.18
C LYS A 132 12.89 -17.75 0.05
N ALA A 133 12.00 -16.87 0.51
CA ALA A 133 11.09 -17.16 1.60
C ALA A 133 10.19 -18.37 1.30
N ILE A 134 9.62 -18.43 0.09
CA ILE A 134 8.74 -19.52 -0.36
C ILE A 134 9.50 -20.84 -0.53
N GLU A 135 10.75 -20.79 -1.02
CA GLU A 135 11.62 -21.97 -1.11
C GLU A 135 11.85 -22.61 0.27
N LEU A 136 12.05 -21.78 1.29
CA LEU A 136 12.31 -22.20 2.67
C LEU A 136 11.03 -22.64 3.40
N ASP A 137 9.91 -21.97 3.13
CA ASP A 137 8.59 -22.29 3.67
C ASP A 137 7.49 -21.97 2.64
N PRO A 138 6.91 -22.99 1.97
CA PRO A 138 5.83 -22.80 1.00
C PRO A 138 4.52 -22.23 1.58
N SER A 139 4.40 -22.12 2.90
CA SER A 139 3.23 -21.52 3.55
C SER A 139 3.33 -20.00 3.73
N GLN A 140 4.41 -19.35 3.24
CA GLN A 140 4.60 -17.89 3.29
C GLN A 140 3.62 -17.13 2.36
N GLY A 141 2.35 -17.03 2.77
CA GLY A 141 1.32 -16.30 2.02
C GLY A 141 1.69 -14.84 1.76
N HIS A 142 2.30 -14.14 2.72
CA HIS A 142 2.73 -12.76 2.52
C HIS A 142 3.85 -12.64 1.47
N ALA A 143 4.80 -13.57 1.43
CA ALA A 143 5.82 -13.59 0.37
C ALA A 143 5.18 -13.83 -1.01
N LEU A 144 4.16 -14.69 -1.09
CA LEU A 144 3.41 -14.92 -2.32
C LEU A 144 2.70 -13.63 -2.80
N ALA A 145 2.12 -12.86 -1.88
CA ALA A 145 1.54 -11.56 -2.19
C ALA A 145 2.59 -10.54 -2.70
N MET A 146 3.85 -10.60 -2.22
CA MET A 146 4.94 -9.76 -2.74
C MET A 146 5.31 -10.13 -4.18
N LEU A 147 5.29 -11.42 -4.53
CA LEU A 147 5.40 -11.84 -5.94
C LEU A 147 4.25 -11.30 -6.76
N GLY A 148 3.03 -11.26 -6.21
CA GLY A 148 1.90 -10.62 -6.87
C GLY A 148 2.17 -9.16 -7.22
N VAL A 149 2.84 -8.39 -6.34
CA VAL A 149 3.22 -7.00 -6.63
C VAL A 149 4.21 -6.95 -7.79
N TYR A 150 5.21 -7.83 -7.78
CA TYR A 150 6.20 -7.93 -8.86
C TYR A 150 5.53 -8.25 -10.20
N GLU A 151 4.61 -9.21 -10.25
CA GLU A 151 3.87 -9.53 -11.46
C GLU A 151 3.01 -8.34 -11.93
N PHE A 152 2.35 -7.63 -11.01
CA PHE A 152 1.51 -6.48 -11.35
C PHE A 152 2.32 -5.36 -12.03
N VAL A 153 3.47 -4.99 -11.46
CA VAL A 153 4.30 -3.91 -12.03
C VAL A 153 4.94 -4.30 -13.36
N ASN A 154 5.03 -5.60 -13.66
CA ASN A 154 5.48 -6.14 -14.95
C ASN A 154 4.33 -6.36 -15.95
N GLY A 155 3.12 -5.86 -15.68
CA GLY A 155 1.97 -5.96 -16.58
C GLY A 155 1.21 -7.28 -16.53
N ASN A 156 1.58 -8.19 -15.61
CA ASN A 156 0.96 -9.50 -15.47
C ASN A 156 -0.17 -9.47 -14.42
N ALA A 157 -1.20 -8.65 -14.66
CA ALA A 157 -2.29 -8.43 -13.69
C ALA A 157 -3.07 -9.71 -13.31
N VAL A 158 -3.21 -10.66 -14.25
CA VAL A 158 -3.81 -11.98 -13.97
C VAL A 158 -2.99 -12.76 -12.94
N ALA A 159 -1.67 -12.85 -13.16
CA ALA A 159 -0.77 -13.55 -12.24
C ALA A 159 -0.73 -12.88 -10.87
N ALA A 160 -0.78 -11.55 -10.83
CA ALA A 160 -0.86 -10.78 -9.59
C ALA A 160 -2.10 -11.15 -8.74
N LEU A 161 -3.27 -11.24 -9.37
CA LEU A 161 -4.50 -11.66 -8.68
C LEU A 161 -4.49 -13.14 -8.31
N ASP A 162 -3.98 -14.03 -9.18
CA ASP A 162 -3.83 -15.45 -8.83
C ASP A 162 -2.98 -15.64 -7.57
N LEU A 163 -1.82 -14.98 -7.52
CA LEU A 163 -0.93 -15.00 -6.37
C LEU A 163 -1.58 -14.36 -5.13
N GLY A 164 -2.33 -13.27 -5.30
CA GLY A 164 -3.06 -12.62 -4.20
C GLY A 164 -4.16 -13.49 -3.60
N TYR A 165 -4.96 -14.16 -4.43
CA TYR A 165 -5.99 -15.10 -3.96
C TYR A 165 -5.39 -16.35 -3.33
N GLU A 166 -4.31 -16.89 -3.90
CA GLU A 166 -3.61 -18.01 -3.30
C GLU A 166 -2.98 -17.62 -1.94
N ALA A 167 -2.37 -16.43 -1.85
CA ALA A 167 -1.85 -15.90 -0.61
C ALA A 167 -2.95 -15.80 0.45
N SER A 168 -4.12 -15.27 0.08
CA SER A 168 -5.28 -15.18 0.98
C SER A 168 -5.81 -16.54 1.41
N ARG A 169 -5.65 -17.58 0.58
CA ARG A 169 -6.02 -18.96 0.95
C ARG A 169 -5.01 -19.58 1.92
N LEU A 170 -3.72 -19.29 1.76
CA LEU A 170 -2.65 -19.81 2.61
C LEU A 170 -2.62 -19.12 3.99
N ALA A 171 -2.91 -17.82 4.03
CA ALA A 171 -2.85 -16.99 5.23
C ALA A 171 -4.09 -16.08 5.33
N PRO A 172 -5.29 -16.64 5.57
CA PRO A 172 -6.55 -15.90 5.57
C PRO A 172 -6.67 -14.83 6.68
N ASP A 173 -5.85 -14.96 7.73
CA ASP A 173 -5.82 -14.07 8.88
C ASP A 173 -4.62 -13.08 8.84
N ASP A 174 -3.80 -13.12 7.79
CA ASP A 174 -2.70 -12.17 7.63
C ASP A 174 -3.22 -10.87 6.99
N MET A 175 -3.22 -9.79 7.79
CA MET A 175 -3.71 -8.49 7.35
C MET A 175 -2.85 -7.86 6.24
N ASN A 176 -1.57 -8.24 6.13
CA ASN A 176 -0.76 -7.78 5.00
C ASN A 176 -1.25 -8.40 3.71
N VAL A 177 -1.58 -9.70 3.74
CA VAL A 177 -2.15 -10.41 2.59
C VAL A 177 -3.51 -9.83 2.19
N ALA A 178 -4.39 -9.60 3.18
CA ALA A 178 -5.68 -8.95 2.94
C ALA A 178 -5.51 -7.56 2.29
N LEU A 179 -4.59 -6.74 2.81
CA LEU A 179 -4.31 -5.42 2.25
C LEU A 179 -3.79 -5.52 0.81
N ARG A 180 -2.85 -6.44 0.51
CA ARG A 180 -2.33 -6.60 -0.86
C ARG A 180 -3.41 -7.00 -1.84
N LEU A 181 -4.21 -8.02 -1.52
CA LEU A 181 -5.31 -8.46 -2.38
C LEU A 181 -6.33 -7.33 -2.59
N GLY A 182 -6.73 -6.63 -1.52
CA GLY A 182 -7.59 -5.45 -1.60
C GLY A 182 -7.03 -4.38 -2.53
N THR A 183 -5.73 -4.06 -2.43
CA THR A 183 -5.09 -3.08 -3.32
C THR A 183 -4.97 -3.53 -4.77
N PHE A 184 -4.76 -4.83 -5.06
CA PHE A 184 -4.78 -5.33 -6.45
C PHE A 184 -6.17 -5.16 -7.07
N LEU A 185 -7.21 -5.49 -6.32
CA LEU A 185 -8.60 -5.28 -6.74
C LEU A 185 -8.88 -3.79 -6.98
N LEU A 186 -8.45 -2.91 -6.08
CA LEU A 186 -8.59 -1.45 -6.28
C LEU A 186 -7.83 -0.95 -7.51
N ASN A 187 -6.59 -1.39 -7.72
CA ASN A 187 -5.78 -0.97 -8.87
C ASN A 187 -6.38 -1.43 -10.20
N LEU A 188 -7.29 -2.41 -10.18
CA LEU A 188 -8.04 -2.90 -11.35
C LEU A 188 -9.49 -2.38 -11.38
N GLY A 189 -9.84 -1.37 -10.58
CA GLY A 189 -11.18 -0.78 -10.58
C GLY A 189 -12.24 -1.72 -10.03
N ARG A 190 -11.91 -2.54 -9.04
CA ARG A 190 -12.86 -3.45 -8.38
C ARG A 190 -13.04 -3.09 -6.90
N PRO A 191 -13.54 -1.88 -6.57
CA PRO A 191 -13.64 -1.42 -5.19
C PRO A 191 -14.65 -2.20 -4.35
N GLY A 192 -15.76 -2.68 -4.94
CA GLY A 192 -16.74 -3.51 -4.24
C GLY A 192 -16.13 -4.79 -3.65
N PRO A 193 -15.50 -5.65 -4.47
CA PRO A 193 -14.77 -6.83 -3.97
C PRO A 193 -13.57 -6.49 -3.08
N ALA A 194 -12.92 -5.33 -3.26
CA ALA A 194 -11.77 -4.94 -2.46
C ALA A 194 -12.13 -4.53 -1.03
N LEU A 195 -13.27 -3.85 -0.86
CA LEU A 195 -13.63 -3.16 0.38
C LEU A 195 -13.63 -4.08 1.62
N PRO A 196 -14.22 -5.30 1.60
CA PRO A 196 -14.21 -6.18 2.76
C PRO A 196 -12.80 -6.58 3.25
N TYR A 197 -11.83 -6.68 2.34
CA TYR A 197 -10.45 -6.96 2.72
C TYR A 197 -9.80 -5.74 3.39
N ILE A 198 -10.10 -4.55 2.90
CA ILE A 198 -9.53 -3.30 3.40
C ILE A 198 -10.14 -2.92 4.75
N GLU A 199 -11.45 -3.11 4.93
CA GLU A 199 -12.15 -2.89 6.20
C GLU A 199 -11.56 -3.76 7.31
N ARG A 200 -11.36 -5.07 7.05
CA ARG A 200 -10.70 -5.98 7.99
C ARG A 200 -9.32 -5.50 8.44
N VAL A 201 -8.55 -4.91 7.52
CA VAL A 201 -7.21 -4.39 7.83
C VAL A 201 -7.28 -3.16 8.75
N VAL A 202 -8.25 -2.28 8.53
CA VAL A 202 -8.49 -1.12 9.40
C VAL A 202 -9.04 -1.53 10.76
N GLU A 203 -9.93 -2.53 10.81
CA GLU A 203 -10.46 -3.08 12.07
C GLU A 203 -9.36 -3.74 12.91
N ALA A 204 -8.44 -4.46 12.27
CA ALA A 204 -7.34 -5.13 12.95
C ALA A 204 -6.29 -4.16 13.52
N ASP A 205 -6.04 -3.04 12.84
CA ASP A 205 -5.16 -1.98 13.33
C ASP A 205 -5.74 -0.58 13.03
N PRO A 206 -6.61 -0.07 13.93
CA PRO A 206 -7.30 1.21 13.72
C PRO A 206 -6.43 2.44 13.97
N VAL A 207 -5.15 2.26 14.34
CA VAL A 207 -4.19 3.34 14.63
C VAL A 207 -3.09 3.44 13.60
N TYR A 208 -3.01 2.51 12.64
CA TYR A 208 -2.07 2.62 11.54
C TYR A 208 -2.64 3.44 10.38
N GLY A 209 -2.27 4.74 10.34
CA GLY A 209 -2.81 5.72 9.39
C GLY A 209 -2.74 5.30 7.91
N ARG A 210 -1.72 4.54 7.51
CA ARG A 210 -1.55 4.03 6.13
C ARG A 210 -2.72 3.17 5.66
N ASN A 211 -3.36 2.41 6.54
CA ASN A 211 -4.46 1.52 6.19
C ASN A 211 -5.68 2.31 5.65
N TYR A 212 -5.86 3.54 6.12
CA TYR A 212 -6.94 4.42 5.71
C TYR A 212 -6.78 5.00 4.30
N ALA A 213 -5.57 4.95 3.70
CA ALA A 213 -5.37 5.41 2.32
C ALA A 213 -6.15 4.54 1.31
N ALA A 214 -6.05 3.21 1.45
CA ALA A 214 -6.78 2.27 0.60
C ALA A 214 -8.30 2.36 0.86
N LEU A 215 -8.71 2.55 2.13
CA LEU A 215 -10.12 2.71 2.49
C LEU A 215 -10.72 3.98 1.87
N CYS A 216 -10.01 5.10 1.98
CA CYS A 216 -10.40 6.37 1.35
C CYS A 216 -10.53 6.22 -0.17
N ALA A 217 -9.56 5.58 -0.83
CA ALA A 217 -9.60 5.35 -2.28
C ALA A 217 -10.76 4.41 -2.70
N ALA A 218 -11.05 3.36 -1.92
CA ALA A 218 -12.16 2.46 -2.18
C ALA A 218 -13.50 3.19 -2.15
N HIS A 219 -13.77 3.97 -1.09
CA HIS A 219 -14.97 4.77 -0.98
C HIS A 219 -15.06 5.85 -2.07
N LEU A 220 -13.94 6.48 -2.45
CA LEU A 220 -13.90 7.43 -3.58
C LEU A 220 -14.36 6.78 -4.88
N CYS A 221 -13.85 5.59 -5.20
CA CYS A 221 -14.22 4.87 -6.42
C CYS A 221 -15.69 4.43 -6.40
N LEU A 222 -16.27 4.18 -5.23
CA LEU A 222 -17.69 3.86 -5.05
C LEU A 222 -18.60 5.10 -5.04
N GLY A 223 -18.05 6.32 -5.11
CA GLY A 223 -18.82 7.56 -5.00
C GLY A 223 -19.32 7.85 -3.57
N GLN A 224 -18.81 7.14 -2.57
CA GLN A 224 -19.13 7.27 -1.15
C GLN A 224 -18.27 8.39 -0.53
N TYR A 225 -18.56 9.64 -0.89
CA TYR A 225 -17.67 10.76 -0.57
C TYR A 225 -17.59 11.08 0.93
N GLU A 226 -18.68 10.89 1.68
CA GLU A 226 -18.70 11.15 3.13
C GLU A 226 -17.78 10.16 3.86
N GLU A 227 -17.87 8.88 3.52
CA GLU A 227 -17.05 7.80 4.05
C GLU A 227 -15.57 7.96 3.62
N ALA A 228 -15.33 8.37 2.37
CA ALA A 228 -14.00 8.70 1.90
C ALA A 228 -13.36 9.85 2.69
N ILE A 229 -14.11 10.92 2.95
CA ILE A 229 -13.65 12.06 3.77
C ILE A 229 -13.39 11.60 5.21
N ALA A 230 -14.25 10.77 5.78
CA ALA A 230 -14.06 10.22 7.13
C ALA A 230 -12.77 9.40 7.24
N ALA A 231 -12.53 8.48 6.31
CA ALA A 231 -11.30 7.70 6.25
C ALA A 231 -10.07 8.60 6.04
N GLY A 232 -10.16 9.58 5.13
CA GLY A 232 -9.08 10.53 4.86
C GLY A 232 -8.75 11.42 6.05
N ARG A 233 -9.75 11.86 6.83
CA ARG A 233 -9.53 12.60 8.08
C ARG A 233 -8.85 11.74 9.13
N ARG A 234 -9.30 10.50 9.29
CA ARG A 234 -8.68 9.56 10.22
C ARG A 234 -7.21 9.29 9.87
N MET A 235 -6.89 9.18 8.59
CA MET A 235 -5.51 9.11 8.10
C MET A 235 -4.68 10.33 8.54
N ALA A 236 -5.22 11.54 8.38
CA ALA A 236 -4.57 12.79 8.76
C ALA A 236 -4.40 12.92 10.29
N ASP A 237 -5.43 12.58 11.07
CA ASP A 237 -5.42 12.61 12.54
C ASP A 237 -4.35 11.69 13.14
N LEU A 238 -4.04 10.60 12.44
CA LEU A 238 -2.98 9.65 12.80
C LEU A 238 -1.59 10.08 12.31
N GLY A 239 -1.45 11.30 11.76
CA GLY A 239 -0.18 11.85 11.32
C GLY A 239 0.37 11.21 10.05
N PHE A 240 -0.50 10.72 9.15
CA PHE A 240 -0.11 10.25 7.82
C PHE A 240 -0.50 11.31 6.77
N PRO A 241 0.29 11.52 5.69
CA PRO A 241 -0.06 12.52 4.68
C PRO A 241 -1.33 12.04 3.97
N ALA A 242 -2.27 12.96 3.79
CA ALA A 242 -3.61 12.64 3.35
C ALA A 242 -3.96 13.22 1.97
N PRO A 243 -3.21 12.92 0.89
CA PRO A 243 -3.52 13.48 -0.43
C PRO A 243 -4.88 12.99 -0.95
N TRP A 244 -5.28 11.76 -0.62
CA TRP A 244 -6.61 11.24 -0.93
C TRP A 244 -7.74 12.01 -0.23
N LEU A 245 -7.50 12.64 0.92
CA LEU A 245 -8.50 13.49 1.57
C LEU A 245 -8.76 14.76 0.74
N ALA A 246 -7.70 15.38 0.18
CA ALA A 246 -7.86 16.52 -0.70
C ALA A 246 -8.66 16.16 -1.96
N VAL A 247 -8.38 14.99 -2.55
CA VAL A 247 -9.14 14.46 -3.69
C VAL A 247 -10.59 14.17 -3.30
N ALA A 248 -10.84 13.65 -2.11
CA ALA A 248 -12.19 13.40 -1.62
C ALA A 248 -13.00 14.69 -1.44
N TYR A 249 -12.40 15.74 -0.87
CA TYR A 249 -13.03 17.06 -0.82
C TYR A 249 -13.33 17.61 -2.22
N ALA A 250 -12.37 17.55 -3.15
CA ALA A 250 -12.57 18.02 -4.51
C ALA A 250 -13.69 17.24 -5.23
N ALA A 251 -13.72 15.91 -5.09
CA ALA A 251 -14.76 15.07 -5.69
C ALA A 251 -16.16 15.36 -5.12
N SER A 252 -16.24 15.67 -3.82
CA SER A 252 -17.47 16.09 -3.13
C SER A 252 -17.93 17.52 -3.48
N GLY A 253 -17.07 18.33 -4.11
CA GLY A 253 -17.33 19.72 -4.50
C GLY A 253 -16.84 20.78 -3.49
N ASP A 254 -16.22 20.38 -2.38
CA ASP A 254 -15.61 21.29 -1.40
C ASP A 254 -14.19 21.69 -1.85
N HIS A 255 -14.12 22.50 -2.91
CA HIS A 255 -12.86 22.89 -3.55
C HIS A 255 -11.95 23.72 -2.64
N ASP A 256 -12.52 24.55 -1.76
CA ASP A 256 -11.74 25.37 -0.82
C ASP A 256 -10.96 24.48 0.16
N ARG A 257 -11.64 23.53 0.82
CA ARG A 257 -10.96 22.57 1.69
C ARG A 257 -10.01 21.66 0.95
N ALA A 258 -10.35 21.29 -0.29
CA ALA A 258 -9.48 20.46 -1.10
C ALA A 258 -8.14 21.16 -1.38
N VAL A 259 -8.17 22.43 -1.77
CA VAL A 259 -6.97 23.25 -2.00
C VAL A 259 -6.16 23.41 -0.72
N GLU A 260 -6.80 23.72 0.41
CA GLU A 260 -6.14 23.85 1.71
C GLU A 260 -5.44 22.54 2.11
N THR A 261 -6.18 21.43 2.08
CA THR A 261 -5.68 20.10 2.45
C THR A 261 -4.51 19.67 1.57
N TYR A 262 -4.59 19.93 0.26
CA TYR A 262 -3.51 19.59 -0.68
C TYR A 262 -2.27 20.45 -0.44
N TYR A 263 -2.46 21.75 -0.18
CA TYR A 263 -1.36 22.67 0.11
C TYR A 263 -0.60 22.27 1.40
N ASP A 264 -1.31 21.74 2.40
CA ASP A 264 -0.72 21.27 3.66
C ASP A 264 0.11 20.00 3.54
N LEU A 265 0.05 19.28 2.42
CA LEU A 265 0.96 18.18 2.12
C LEU A 265 2.44 18.62 2.13
N ARG A 266 2.71 19.90 1.87
CA ARG A 266 4.09 20.47 1.93
C ARG A 266 4.77 20.26 3.28
N THR A 267 3.99 20.15 4.36
CA THR A 267 4.50 19.94 5.73
C THR A 267 5.15 18.55 5.91
N TRP A 268 4.80 17.62 5.03
CA TRP A 268 5.34 16.26 4.99
C TRP A 268 6.51 16.11 3.99
N LEU A 269 6.92 17.21 3.33
CA LEU A 269 8.04 17.18 2.40
C LEU A 269 9.35 16.91 3.14
N GLY A 270 10.07 15.88 2.71
CA GLY A 270 11.34 15.45 3.31
C GLY A 270 11.19 14.47 4.48
N THR A 271 9.97 14.04 4.81
CA THR A 271 9.76 12.96 5.78
C THR A 271 9.02 11.77 5.17
N MET A 272 7.94 12.02 4.43
CA MET A 272 7.12 10.99 3.76
C MET A 272 6.81 11.33 2.31
N ILE A 273 6.51 12.60 2.03
CA ILE A 273 6.49 13.09 0.66
C ILE A 273 7.92 13.47 0.35
N MET A 274 8.56 12.72 -0.53
CA MET A 274 9.95 12.98 -0.82
C MET A 274 10.09 13.92 -2.01
N ARG A 275 11.18 14.69 -2.04
CA ARG A 275 11.53 15.44 -3.25
C ARG A 275 11.77 14.44 -4.38
N PRO A 276 11.35 14.73 -5.62
CA PRO A 276 11.57 13.79 -6.70
C PRO A 276 13.06 13.43 -6.84
N PRO A 277 13.38 12.16 -7.17
CA PRO A 277 14.75 11.69 -7.34
C PRO A 277 15.61 12.64 -8.18
N GLY A 278 16.78 13.00 -7.67
CA GLY A 278 17.77 13.81 -8.39
C GLY A 278 17.49 15.32 -8.45
N MET A 279 16.41 15.81 -7.83
CA MET A 279 16.16 17.25 -7.71
C MET A 279 17.01 17.90 -6.60
N PRO A 280 17.49 19.15 -6.80
CA PRO A 280 18.21 19.89 -5.76
C PRO A 280 17.29 20.24 -4.57
N PRO A 281 17.85 20.53 -3.38
CA PRO A 281 17.06 21.02 -2.25
C PRO A 281 16.19 22.20 -2.68
N ILE A 282 14.91 22.15 -2.29
CA ILE A 282 13.94 23.20 -2.57
C ILE A 282 13.86 24.04 -1.30
N ASP A 283 14.05 25.36 -1.41
CA ASP A 283 13.85 26.27 -0.29
C ASP A 283 12.36 26.40 0.07
N ASP A 284 12.07 26.95 1.24
CA ASP A 284 10.69 27.04 1.74
C ASP A 284 9.77 27.85 0.80
N ALA A 285 10.27 28.91 0.17
CA ALA A 285 9.49 29.76 -0.72
C ALA A 285 9.12 29.02 -2.02
N ALA A 286 10.08 28.32 -2.62
CA ALA A 286 9.87 27.51 -3.80
C ALA A 286 8.97 26.30 -3.50
N ARG A 287 9.12 25.66 -2.33
CA ARG A 287 8.21 24.60 -1.87
C ARG A 287 6.78 25.12 -1.76
N ASP A 288 6.59 26.22 -1.06
CA ASP A 288 5.26 26.77 -0.82
C ASP A 288 4.61 27.22 -2.13
N ALA A 289 5.36 27.83 -3.05
CA ALA A 289 4.88 28.18 -4.38
C ALA A 289 4.48 26.93 -5.20
N TYR A 290 5.29 25.87 -5.18
CA TYR A 290 5.00 24.62 -5.87
C TYR A 290 3.70 23.99 -5.35
N PHE A 291 3.56 23.84 -4.03
CA PHE A 291 2.37 23.22 -3.45
C PHE A 291 1.12 24.10 -3.61
N ALA A 292 1.25 25.43 -3.57
CA ALA A 292 0.12 26.32 -3.84
C ALA A 292 -0.36 26.21 -5.30
N PHE A 293 0.58 26.10 -6.24
CA PHE A 293 0.27 25.90 -7.65
C PHE A 293 -0.37 24.53 -7.90
N ALA A 294 0.20 23.47 -7.31
CA ALA A 294 -0.33 22.11 -7.39
C ALA A 294 -1.72 21.98 -6.78
N ALA A 295 -1.95 22.54 -5.59
CA ALA A 295 -3.23 22.51 -4.91
C ALA A 295 -4.33 23.14 -5.76
N LYS A 296 -4.05 24.30 -6.38
CA LYS A 296 -5.02 24.93 -7.31
C LYS A 296 -5.28 24.06 -8.52
N GLY A 297 -4.22 23.59 -9.20
CA GLY A 297 -4.36 22.76 -10.40
C GLY A 297 -5.15 21.47 -10.18
N VAL A 298 -4.92 20.78 -9.06
CA VAL A 298 -5.58 19.50 -8.76
C VAL A 298 -6.98 19.70 -8.17
N CYS A 299 -7.16 20.66 -7.26
CA CYS A 299 -8.30 20.64 -6.34
C CYS A 299 -9.30 21.79 -6.51
N SER A 300 -8.95 22.89 -7.18
CA SER A 300 -9.80 24.11 -7.20
C SER A 300 -11.07 24.01 -8.05
N GLY A 301 -11.14 23.04 -8.97
CA GLY A 301 -12.21 22.98 -9.98
C GLY A 301 -12.04 23.97 -11.14
N ASP A 302 -11.02 24.85 -11.10
CA ASP A 302 -10.74 25.83 -12.17
C ASP A 302 -10.08 25.14 -13.39
N PRO A 303 -10.71 25.17 -14.58
CA PRO A 303 -10.13 24.59 -15.79
C PRO A 303 -8.81 25.22 -16.23
N GLU A 304 -8.59 26.51 -16.00
CA GLU A 304 -7.36 27.22 -16.38
C GLU A 304 -6.21 26.82 -15.47
N ALA A 305 -6.44 26.82 -14.14
CA ALA A 305 -5.47 26.34 -13.18
C ALA A 305 -5.08 24.88 -13.43
N ARG A 306 -6.06 24.01 -13.74
CA ARG A 306 -5.82 22.61 -14.12
C ARG A 306 -4.93 22.52 -15.36
N ALA A 307 -5.27 23.24 -16.43
CA ALA A 307 -4.51 23.22 -17.67
C ALA A 307 -3.05 23.69 -17.46
N ALA A 308 -2.86 24.77 -16.69
CA ALA A 308 -1.54 25.28 -16.35
C ALA A 308 -0.70 24.24 -15.57
N TYR A 309 -1.32 23.53 -14.63
CA TYR A 309 -0.62 22.49 -13.86
C TYR A 309 -0.30 21.26 -14.72
N CYS A 310 -1.20 20.84 -15.64
CA CYS A 310 -0.89 19.79 -16.63
C CYS A 310 0.36 20.14 -17.45
N THR A 311 0.47 21.38 -17.96
CA THR A 311 1.66 21.82 -18.72
C THR A 311 2.94 21.74 -17.88
N MET A 312 2.86 22.09 -16.59
CA MET A 312 4.02 21.96 -15.70
C MET A 312 4.41 20.50 -15.49
N ILE A 313 3.43 19.60 -15.32
CA ILE A 313 3.70 18.16 -15.17
C ILE A 313 4.26 17.56 -16.46
N ASP A 314 3.83 18.00 -17.65
CA ASP A 314 4.45 17.58 -18.92
C ASP A 314 5.93 17.97 -18.97
N ALA A 315 6.27 19.19 -18.53
CA ALA A 315 7.65 19.62 -18.43
C ALA A 315 8.44 18.79 -17.40
N LEU A 316 7.85 18.46 -16.25
CA LEU A 316 8.47 17.57 -15.27
C LEU A 316 8.71 16.17 -15.83
N HIS A 317 7.73 15.58 -16.52
CA HIS A 317 7.88 14.28 -17.17
C HIS A 317 8.98 14.26 -18.24
N GLN A 318 9.26 15.40 -18.88
CA GLN A 318 10.35 15.50 -19.87
C GLN A 318 11.74 15.74 -19.25
N THR A 319 11.81 16.34 -18.06
CA THR A 319 13.05 16.89 -17.51
C THR A 319 13.51 16.21 -16.22
N MET A 320 12.61 15.56 -15.49
CA MET A 320 12.96 14.89 -14.25
C MET A 320 13.80 13.63 -14.49
N PRO A 321 14.79 13.35 -13.63
CA PRO A 321 15.57 12.12 -13.70
C PRO A 321 14.73 10.83 -13.57
N ASP A 322 13.65 10.88 -12.79
CA ASP A 322 12.61 9.83 -12.74
C ASP A 322 11.29 10.39 -13.28
N PRO A 323 10.98 10.20 -14.58
CA PRO A 323 9.79 10.78 -15.20
C PRO A 323 8.48 10.06 -14.84
N TYR A 324 8.54 8.97 -14.05
CA TYR A 324 7.39 8.14 -13.66
C TYR A 324 7.07 8.23 -12.16
N ASP A 325 7.75 9.11 -11.44
CA ASP A 325 7.58 9.32 -10.00
C ASP A 325 6.13 9.70 -9.63
N ASN A 326 5.74 9.41 -8.39
CA ASN A 326 4.38 9.68 -7.92
C ASN A 326 4.03 11.18 -7.89
N SER A 327 5.01 12.09 -7.84
CA SER A 327 4.78 13.53 -7.97
C SER A 327 4.22 13.95 -9.33
N ILE A 328 4.40 13.11 -10.35
CA ILE A 328 3.87 13.27 -11.71
C ILE A 328 2.63 12.39 -11.88
N ALA A 329 2.75 11.10 -11.53
CA ALA A 329 1.73 10.10 -11.81
C ALA A 329 0.42 10.36 -11.05
N PHE A 330 0.48 10.73 -9.77
CA PHE A 330 -0.75 10.92 -8.98
C PHE A 330 -1.55 12.13 -9.46
N PRO A 331 -0.95 13.34 -9.64
CA PRO A 331 -1.74 14.46 -10.10
C PRO A 331 -2.17 14.32 -11.57
N ALA A 332 -1.40 13.61 -12.41
CA ALA A 332 -1.85 13.28 -13.77
C ALA A 332 -3.15 12.48 -13.76
N ILE A 333 -3.28 11.50 -12.85
CA ILE A 333 -4.55 10.77 -12.63
C ILE A 333 -5.63 11.73 -12.14
N TRP A 334 -5.38 12.49 -11.08
CA TRP A 334 -6.41 13.31 -10.43
C TRP A 334 -6.93 14.45 -11.32
N MET A 335 -6.11 14.93 -12.26
CA MET A 335 -6.51 15.93 -13.24
C MET A 335 -7.10 15.34 -14.54
N GLY A 336 -7.16 14.02 -14.67
CA GLY A 336 -7.61 13.37 -15.91
C GLY A 336 -6.72 13.66 -17.11
N HIS A 337 -5.39 13.78 -16.90
CA HIS A 337 -4.42 13.99 -17.97
C HIS A 337 -4.15 12.67 -18.72
N ALA A 338 -5.18 12.22 -19.45
CA ALA A 338 -5.33 10.85 -19.91
C ALA A 338 -4.14 10.31 -20.71
N GLU A 339 -3.64 11.09 -21.66
CA GLU A 339 -2.50 10.70 -22.51
C GLU A 339 -1.24 10.48 -21.68
N LEU A 340 -0.95 11.39 -20.76
CA LEU A 340 0.20 11.27 -19.87
C LEU A 340 0.05 10.08 -18.92
N VAL A 341 -1.14 9.84 -18.37
CA VAL A 341 -1.40 8.66 -17.52
C VAL A 341 -1.14 7.37 -18.30
N MET A 342 -1.74 7.22 -19.49
CA MET A 342 -1.53 6.03 -20.32
C MET A 342 -0.07 5.86 -20.75
N LYS A 343 0.65 6.97 -20.98
CA LYS A 343 2.08 6.93 -21.27
C LYS A 343 2.90 6.44 -20.07
N ILE A 344 2.72 7.04 -18.89
CA ILE A 344 3.45 6.67 -17.67
C ILE A 344 3.25 5.19 -17.35
N TYR A 345 2.00 4.73 -17.28
CA TYR A 345 1.70 3.35 -16.88
C TYR A 345 1.92 2.34 -18.02
N GLY A 346 1.89 2.80 -19.28
CA GLY A 346 2.20 1.97 -20.45
C GLY A 346 3.69 1.75 -20.65
N GLU A 347 4.54 2.71 -20.23
CA GLU A 347 5.99 2.61 -20.31
C GLU A 347 6.60 1.99 -19.04
N GLN A 348 6.17 2.43 -17.84
CA GLN A 348 6.75 1.96 -16.58
C GLN A 348 5.77 2.08 -15.39
N THR A 349 5.05 0.98 -15.14
CA THR A 349 4.42 0.78 -13.82
C THR A 349 5.51 0.39 -12.80
N SER A 350 5.53 1.05 -11.65
CA SER A 350 6.51 0.81 -10.59
C SER A 350 5.84 0.77 -9.23
N VAL A 351 6.53 0.23 -8.21
CA VAL A 351 6.02 0.24 -6.83
C VAL A 351 5.68 1.66 -6.34
N SER A 352 6.41 2.68 -6.80
CA SER A 352 6.20 4.08 -6.37
C SER A 352 4.89 4.68 -6.92
N ASN A 353 4.55 4.39 -8.18
CA ASN A 353 3.38 4.96 -8.84
C ASN A 353 2.15 4.03 -8.80
N LEU A 354 2.31 2.77 -8.40
CA LEU A 354 1.25 1.77 -8.29
C LEU A 354 0.09 2.25 -7.40
N PHE A 355 0.39 2.93 -6.30
CA PHE A 355 -0.63 3.44 -5.37
C PHE A 355 -1.58 4.48 -5.99
N GLY A 356 -1.16 5.16 -7.06
CA GLY A 356 -2.00 6.13 -7.76
C GLY A 356 -3.18 5.48 -8.48
N LEU A 357 -2.99 4.24 -8.97
CA LEU A 357 -4.01 3.50 -9.71
C LEU A 357 -5.26 3.22 -8.87
N MET A 358 -5.17 3.18 -7.54
CA MET A 358 -6.33 3.01 -6.66
C MET A 358 -7.41 4.09 -6.87
N THR A 359 -7.02 5.27 -7.35
CA THR A 359 -7.93 6.39 -7.63
C THR A 359 -8.18 6.65 -9.11
N LEU A 360 -7.57 5.89 -10.02
CA LEU A 360 -7.83 6.03 -11.46
C LEU A 360 -9.31 5.78 -11.80
N TRP A 361 -9.99 4.96 -10.99
CA TRP A 361 -11.32 4.42 -11.25
C TRP A 361 -12.47 5.23 -10.65
N VAL A 362 -12.21 6.45 -10.18
CA VAL A 362 -13.24 7.35 -9.67
C VAL A 362 -14.08 7.86 -10.85
N ASP A 363 -15.41 7.67 -10.80
CA ASP A 363 -16.34 8.20 -11.82
C ASP A 363 -16.74 9.66 -11.52
N ARG A 364 -15.75 10.55 -11.52
CA ARG A 364 -15.93 12.00 -11.32
C ARG A 364 -15.01 12.77 -12.24
N ASP A 365 -15.51 13.86 -12.84
CA ASP A 365 -14.67 14.78 -13.61
C ASP A 365 -13.70 15.53 -12.66
N PRO A 366 -12.42 15.72 -13.02
CA PRO A 366 -11.80 15.31 -14.28
C PRO A 366 -11.17 13.90 -14.25
N ILE A 367 -11.10 13.23 -13.10
CA ILE A 367 -10.44 11.91 -12.95
C ILE A 367 -10.91 10.90 -13.99
N ASN A 368 -12.22 10.83 -14.21
CA ASN A 368 -12.82 9.87 -15.13
C ASN A 368 -12.48 10.06 -16.61
N ARG A 369 -11.87 11.20 -16.99
CA ARG A 369 -11.45 11.46 -18.38
C ARG A 369 -10.45 10.43 -18.88
N THR A 370 -9.62 9.87 -17.99
CA THR A 370 -8.62 8.87 -18.36
C THR A 370 -9.25 7.57 -18.85
N TRP A 371 -10.14 6.97 -18.06
CA TRP A 371 -10.76 5.69 -18.46
C TRP A 371 -11.89 5.85 -19.48
N ARG A 372 -12.41 7.08 -19.66
CA ARG A 372 -13.30 7.46 -20.75
C ARG A 372 -12.57 7.82 -22.06
N HIS A 373 -11.23 7.90 -22.04
CA HIS A 373 -10.46 8.23 -23.23
C HIS A 373 -10.61 7.12 -24.29
N PRO A 374 -10.77 7.45 -25.60
CA PRO A 374 -10.98 6.45 -26.65
C PRO A 374 -9.92 5.34 -26.70
N ASP A 375 -8.67 5.69 -26.42
CA ASP A 375 -7.55 4.74 -26.43
C ASP A 375 -7.38 3.94 -25.13
N PHE A 376 -8.20 4.19 -24.10
CA PHE A 376 -8.00 3.60 -22.78
C PHE A 376 -8.11 2.07 -22.80
N LEU A 377 -9.09 1.50 -23.51
CA LEU A 377 -9.22 0.03 -23.60
C LEU A 377 -8.03 -0.62 -24.31
N SER A 378 -7.47 0.06 -25.31
CA SER A 378 -6.25 -0.39 -26.00
C SER A 378 -5.06 -0.39 -25.04
N PHE A 379 -4.91 0.66 -24.22
CA PHE A 379 -3.95 0.71 -23.13
C PHE A 379 -4.19 -0.40 -22.09
N ALA A 380 -5.42 -0.54 -21.59
CA ALA A 380 -5.79 -1.51 -20.57
C ALA A 380 -5.57 -2.95 -21.02
N SER A 381 -5.76 -3.25 -22.30
CA SER A 381 -5.42 -4.55 -22.89
C SER A 381 -3.92 -4.80 -22.87
N ARG A 382 -3.08 -3.84 -23.29
CA ARG A 382 -1.61 -3.97 -23.22
C ARG A 382 -1.08 -4.07 -21.79
N ALA A 383 -1.75 -3.44 -20.83
CA ALA A 383 -1.40 -3.49 -19.41
C ALA A 383 -1.91 -4.75 -18.70
N GLY A 384 -2.56 -5.68 -19.41
CA GLY A 384 -3.09 -6.93 -18.86
C GLY A 384 -4.37 -6.79 -18.04
N TYR A 385 -4.98 -5.61 -17.98
CA TYR A 385 -6.19 -5.36 -17.19
C TYR A 385 -7.41 -6.06 -17.78
N VAL A 386 -7.54 -6.08 -19.10
CA VAL A 386 -8.66 -6.74 -19.79
C VAL A 386 -8.68 -8.24 -19.50
N ASP A 387 -7.52 -8.91 -19.55
CA ASP A 387 -7.43 -10.34 -19.22
C ASP A 387 -7.78 -10.62 -17.75
N ALA A 388 -7.35 -9.73 -16.84
CA ALA A 388 -7.73 -9.82 -15.44
C ALA A 388 -9.24 -9.61 -15.23
N TRP A 389 -9.85 -8.67 -15.94
CA TRP A 389 -11.30 -8.43 -15.89
C TRP A 389 -12.11 -9.57 -16.49
N ASP A 390 -11.64 -10.20 -17.56
CA ASP A 390 -12.30 -11.36 -18.14
C ASP A 390 -12.28 -12.57 -17.19
N LYS A 391 -11.21 -12.74 -16.41
CA LYS A 391 -11.10 -13.83 -15.42
C LYS A 391 -11.83 -13.55 -14.10
N TYR A 392 -11.69 -12.35 -13.54
CA TYR A 392 -12.16 -12.03 -12.19
C TYR A 392 -13.38 -11.11 -12.14
N GLY A 393 -13.81 -10.57 -13.27
CA GLY A 393 -14.93 -9.64 -13.41
C GLY A 393 -14.49 -8.22 -13.79
N TRP A 394 -15.29 -7.58 -14.63
CA TRP A 394 -15.13 -6.19 -15.06
C TRP A 394 -15.51 -5.19 -13.95
N PRO A 395 -15.01 -3.94 -13.99
CA PRO A 395 -15.42 -2.87 -13.07
C PRO A 395 -16.93 -2.59 -13.13
N GLU A 396 -17.67 -3.08 -12.12
CA GLU A 396 -19.13 -3.02 -12.08
C GLU A 396 -19.65 -1.58 -11.93
N HIS A 397 -18.90 -0.72 -11.26
CA HIS A 397 -19.26 0.70 -11.05
C HIS A 397 -18.93 1.59 -12.25
N LEU A 398 -18.30 1.05 -13.31
CA LEU A 398 -17.92 1.78 -14.53
C LEU A 398 -18.58 1.17 -15.77
N PRO A 399 -19.93 1.24 -15.91
CA PRO A 399 -20.66 0.50 -16.93
C PRO A 399 -20.24 0.85 -18.38
N GLY A 400 -19.81 2.08 -18.64
CA GLY A 400 -19.34 2.51 -19.96
C GLY A 400 -17.95 2.01 -20.35
N LEU A 401 -17.23 1.35 -19.44
CA LEU A 401 -15.87 0.86 -19.71
C LEU A 401 -15.89 -0.42 -20.55
N ARG A 402 -16.83 -1.32 -20.30
CA ARG A 402 -17.03 -2.51 -21.12
C ARG A 402 -17.89 -2.07 -22.30
N GLY A 403 -17.24 -1.65 -23.40
CA GLY A 403 -17.93 -1.23 -24.62
C GLY A 403 -19.10 -2.17 -24.89
N GLU A 404 -20.32 -1.63 -24.86
CA GLU A 404 -21.54 -2.43 -25.04
C GLU A 404 -21.39 -3.20 -26.37
N LYS A 405 -21.49 -4.53 -26.30
CA LYS A 405 -21.51 -5.39 -27.49
C LYS A 405 -22.86 -5.31 -28.19
#